data_AF-A0A1Q9R702-F1
#
_entry.id   AF-A0A1Q9R702-F1
#
_cell.length_a   1.000
_cell.length_b   1.000
_cell.length_c   1.000
_cell.angle_alpha   90.00
_cell.angle_beta   90.00
_cell.angle_gamma   90.00
#
_symmetry.space_group_name_H-M   'P 1'
#
loop_
_entity.id
_entity.type
_entity.pdbx_description
1 polymer ?
#
loop_
_entity_poly.entity_id
_entity_poly.type
_entity_poly.pdbx_seq_one_letter_code
_entity_poly.pdbx_strand_id
1 'polypeptide(L)'
;MRFPALLLACASPLLACADPALDSQVRSAAQHVMRDNGIPGLAIAITDHGKQCFYEFGVADKASGQAVSRDTLFELGSISKTFTATLAARAQIESRLSLQARSADYLPELAGTPFGQLSLVNLATHSNGGMPLQVPDGIADQAQLFAWLRQWKPEHAPDTWRAYANPSIGMLGVITARRLGTPFVNAMQEQLLPGLGLAHTFIQVPAQQQALYAWGYDRNDAPVRVNPGVLADEAYGMKSSSRDMLRYVEAHLGRVQLAAPLKQALEDTRRGYYKRGAMTQDLVWEQYDYPLALQTLLDGNDNRYALEGAEVSGIRPPLAPQSKVWVNKTGATNGFGAYVAFVPEQQRGVVLLANKNYPNAERVKLAWRVFELLDGQK
;
A
#
# COMPACT_ATOMS: atom_id res chain seq x y z
N MET A 1 28.50 -46.71 -24.95
CA MET A 1 28.37 -46.23 -23.56
C MET A 1 28.60 -44.71 -23.57
N ARG A 2 27.56 -43.91 -23.36
CA ARG A 2 27.64 -42.44 -23.28
C ARG A 2 27.33 -42.05 -21.84
N PHE A 3 28.30 -41.45 -21.14
CA PHE A 3 28.11 -40.88 -19.81
C PHE A 3 27.30 -39.58 -19.90
N PRO A 4 26.31 -39.33 -19.02
CA PRO A 4 25.64 -38.05 -18.96
C PRO A 4 26.51 -37.05 -18.19
N ALA A 5 26.61 -35.84 -18.73
CA ALA A 5 27.27 -34.71 -18.09
C ALA A 5 26.42 -34.21 -16.91
N LEU A 6 27.02 -34.19 -15.71
CA LEU A 6 26.45 -33.57 -14.52
C LEU A 6 26.53 -32.05 -14.67
N LEU A 7 25.39 -31.38 -14.84
CA LEU A 7 25.28 -29.93 -14.68
C LEU A 7 25.36 -29.61 -13.19
N LEU A 8 26.50 -29.07 -12.73
CA LEU A 8 26.60 -28.43 -11.43
C LEU A 8 25.71 -27.18 -11.44
N ALA A 9 24.60 -27.23 -10.73
CA ALA A 9 23.85 -26.05 -10.35
C ALA A 9 24.68 -25.26 -9.33
N CYS A 10 25.24 -24.13 -9.76
CA CYS A 10 25.79 -23.14 -8.83
C CYS A 10 24.65 -22.59 -7.98
N ALA A 11 24.50 -23.10 -6.75
CA ALA A 11 23.70 -22.44 -5.73
C ALA A 11 24.37 -21.11 -5.41
N SER A 12 23.78 -20.00 -5.87
CA SER A 12 24.20 -18.67 -5.45
C SER A 12 24.13 -18.61 -3.92
N PRO A 13 25.21 -18.20 -3.22
CA PRO A 13 25.15 -18.05 -1.78
C PRO A 13 24.08 -17.01 -1.47
N LEU A 14 23.10 -17.40 -0.65
CA LEU A 14 22.19 -16.48 0.03
C LEU A 14 23.09 -15.53 0.82
N LEU A 15 23.32 -14.33 0.30
CA LEU A 15 24.07 -13.29 1.01
C LEU A 15 23.40 -13.10 2.37
N ALA A 16 24.16 -13.38 3.42
CA ALA A 16 23.71 -13.23 4.80
C ALA A 16 23.17 -11.83 5.00
N CYS A 17 21.99 -11.78 5.62
CA CYS A 17 21.31 -10.54 5.94
C CYS A 17 22.15 -9.77 6.97
N ALA A 18 22.81 -8.72 6.48
CA ALA A 18 23.51 -7.70 7.27
C ALA A 18 24.60 -8.18 8.25
N ASP A 19 25.31 -7.20 8.82
CA ASP A 19 26.18 -7.36 9.97
C ASP A 19 25.43 -8.06 11.13
N PRO A 20 25.99 -9.08 11.80
CA PRO A 20 25.40 -9.69 13.00
C PRO A 20 24.92 -8.69 14.06
N ALA A 21 25.57 -7.54 14.19
CA ALA A 21 25.15 -6.47 15.09
C ALA A 21 23.84 -5.78 14.64
N LEU A 22 23.59 -5.67 13.33
CA LEU A 22 22.32 -5.17 12.80
C LEU A 22 21.19 -6.19 13.03
N ASP A 23 21.45 -7.48 12.73
CA ASP A 23 20.46 -8.55 12.90
C ASP A 23 19.92 -8.60 14.34
N SER A 24 20.81 -8.62 15.34
CA SER A 24 20.41 -8.66 16.74
C SER A 24 19.57 -7.45 17.19
N GLN A 25 19.89 -6.25 16.69
CA GLN A 25 19.16 -5.03 17.04
C GLN A 25 17.78 -4.95 16.38
N VAL A 26 17.65 -5.35 15.11
CA VAL A 26 16.35 -5.43 14.43
C VAL A 26 15.45 -6.45 15.13
N ARG A 27 15.98 -7.64 15.47
CA ARG A 27 15.23 -8.65 16.22
C ARG A 27 14.76 -8.15 17.58
N SER A 28 15.64 -7.50 18.34
CA SER A 28 15.30 -6.95 19.65
C SER A 28 14.18 -5.89 19.57
N ALA A 29 14.30 -4.95 18.63
CA ALA A 29 13.28 -3.92 18.41
C ALA A 29 11.93 -4.53 18.01
N ALA A 30 11.93 -5.50 17.09
CA ALA A 30 10.73 -6.21 16.66
C ALA A 30 10.05 -6.96 17.82
N GLN A 31 10.83 -7.72 18.60
CA GLN A 31 10.31 -8.47 19.74
C GLN A 31 9.72 -7.54 20.82
N HIS A 32 10.30 -6.36 21.05
CA HIS A 32 9.72 -5.39 21.97
C HIS A 32 8.36 -4.88 21.49
N VAL A 33 8.28 -4.45 20.23
CA VAL A 33 7.01 -4.01 19.63
C VAL A 33 5.96 -5.13 19.66
N MET A 34 6.35 -6.38 19.37
CA MET A 34 5.43 -7.51 19.41
C MET A 34 4.89 -7.79 20.81
N ARG A 35 5.75 -7.79 21.84
CA ARG A 35 5.33 -8.01 23.24
C ARG A 35 4.37 -6.91 23.70
N ASP A 36 4.74 -5.66 23.48
CA ASP A 36 4.00 -4.49 23.98
C ASP A 36 2.63 -4.33 23.32
N ASN A 37 2.47 -4.85 22.10
CA ASN A 37 1.23 -4.74 21.32
C ASN A 37 0.48 -6.07 21.15
N GLY A 38 0.94 -7.15 21.79
CA GLY A 38 0.33 -8.48 21.70
C GLY A 38 0.24 -9.00 20.26
N ILE A 39 1.28 -8.77 19.45
CA ILE A 39 1.32 -9.16 18.03
C ILE A 39 1.68 -10.65 17.92
N PRO A 40 0.82 -11.51 17.36
CA PRO A 40 1.09 -12.95 17.26
C PRO A 40 2.18 -13.29 16.25
N GLY A 41 2.17 -12.62 15.11
CA GLY A 41 3.10 -12.84 13.99
C GLY A 41 3.44 -11.53 13.28
N LEU A 42 4.72 -11.38 12.94
CA LEU A 42 5.26 -10.20 12.28
C LEU A 42 6.29 -10.64 11.23
N ALA A 43 6.17 -10.09 10.01
CA ALA A 43 7.17 -10.18 8.97
C ALA A 43 7.77 -8.79 8.69
N ILE A 44 9.10 -8.71 8.69
CA ILE A 44 9.86 -7.52 8.31
C ILE A 44 10.69 -7.86 7.09
N ALA A 45 10.60 -7.05 6.05
CA ALA A 45 11.47 -7.14 4.89
C ALA A 45 12.16 -5.80 4.65
N ILE A 46 13.47 -5.83 4.43
CA ILE A 46 14.34 -4.66 4.29
C ILE A 46 15.12 -4.79 2.99
N THR A 47 15.27 -3.69 2.25
CA THR A 47 16.22 -3.59 1.15
C THR A 47 17.16 -2.42 1.44
N ASP A 48 18.46 -2.65 1.30
CA ASP A 48 19.50 -1.64 1.40
C ASP A 48 20.46 -1.78 0.22
N HIS A 49 20.42 -0.82 -0.70
CA HIS A 49 21.20 -0.85 -1.94
C HIS A 49 21.00 -2.14 -2.77
N GLY A 50 19.82 -2.76 -2.69
CA GLY A 50 19.47 -4.02 -3.36
C GLY A 50 19.84 -5.29 -2.58
N LYS A 51 20.40 -5.17 -1.37
CA LYS A 51 20.58 -6.31 -0.46
C LYS A 51 19.29 -6.51 0.34
N GLN A 52 18.67 -7.67 0.17
CA GLN A 52 17.41 -8.01 0.84
C GLN A 52 17.65 -8.73 2.16
N CYS A 53 16.81 -8.41 3.14
CA CYS A 53 16.83 -8.95 4.49
C CYS A 53 15.40 -9.29 4.92
N PHE A 54 15.18 -10.49 5.47
CA PHE A 54 13.88 -10.95 5.93
C PHE A 54 13.96 -11.40 7.38
N TYR A 55 13.05 -10.89 8.21
CA TYR A 55 12.88 -11.29 9.60
C TYR A 55 11.44 -11.75 9.81
N GLU A 56 11.31 -12.96 10.34
CA GLU A 56 10.04 -13.66 10.48
C GLU A 56 9.88 -14.00 11.96
N PHE A 57 8.77 -13.59 12.57
CA PHE A 57 8.54 -13.75 14.01
C PHE A 57 7.16 -14.32 14.29
N GLY A 58 7.10 -15.21 15.29
CA GLY A 58 5.84 -15.73 15.83
C GLY A 58 5.06 -16.60 14.84
N VAL A 59 3.73 -16.51 14.91
CA VAL A 59 2.81 -17.41 14.21
C VAL A 59 1.84 -16.68 13.30
N ALA A 60 1.63 -17.24 12.10
CA ALA A 60 0.58 -16.84 11.17
C ALA A 60 -0.80 -17.30 11.65
N ASP A 61 -0.85 -18.38 12.44
CA ASP A 61 -2.06 -18.93 13.05
C ASP A 61 -1.73 -19.54 14.43
N LYS A 62 -2.33 -18.99 15.49
CA LYS A 62 -2.27 -19.48 16.87
C LYS A 62 -2.84 -20.89 17.04
N ALA A 63 -3.87 -21.26 16.27
CA ALA A 63 -4.54 -22.54 16.43
C ALA A 63 -3.69 -23.71 15.91
N SER A 64 -3.14 -23.57 14.70
CA SER A 64 -2.23 -24.58 14.12
C SER A 64 -0.78 -24.44 14.57
N GLY A 65 -0.40 -23.29 15.14
CA GLY A 65 1.00 -22.98 15.46
C GLY A 65 1.86 -22.71 14.22
N GLN A 66 1.25 -22.47 13.06
CA GLN A 66 1.97 -22.22 11.81
C GLN A 66 2.86 -20.98 11.97
N ALA A 67 4.17 -21.16 11.78
CA ALA A 67 5.13 -20.06 11.85
C ALA A 67 4.92 -19.06 10.71
N VAL A 68 5.18 -17.77 10.99
CA VAL A 68 5.32 -16.77 9.93
C VAL A 68 6.54 -17.12 9.07
N SER A 69 6.40 -16.99 7.75
CA SER A 69 7.50 -16.97 6.79
C SER A 69 7.38 -15.74 5.89
N ARG A 70 8.42 -15.47 5.09
CA ARG A 70 8.38 -14.37 4.10
C ARG A 70 7.35 -14.55 2.99
N ASP A 71 6.75 -15.74 2.89
CA ASP A 71 5.72 -16.12 1.93
C ASP A 71 4.31 -16.16 2.57
N THR A 72 4.20 -15.99 3.90
CA THR A 72 2.92 -15.81 4.60
C THR A 72 2.19 -14.58 4.05
N LEU A 73 0.91 -14.75 3.70
CA LEU A 73 0.05 -13.70 3.18
C LEU A 73 -0.63 -12.97 4.34
N PHE A 74 -0.42 -11.65 4.40
CA PHE A 74 -1.09 -10.74 5.35
C PHE A 74 -2.04 -9.83 4.58
N GLU A 75 -3.11 -9.38 5.25
CA GLU A 75 -3.98 -8.34 4.68
C GLU A 75 -3.25 -6.99 4.69
N LEU A 76 -3.19 -6.35 3.52
CA LEU A 76 -2.49 -5.07 3.34
C LEU A 76 -3.31 -3.87 3.80
N GLY A 77 -4.63 -4.04 3.93
CA GLY A 77 -5.55 -2.92 4.17
C GLY A 77 -5.31 -1.79 3.18
N SER A 78 -5.27 -0.55 3.68
CA SER A 78 -5.09 0.65 2.86
C SER A 78 -3.81 0.76 2.03
N ILE A 79 -2.82 -0.13 2.16
CA ILE A 79 -1.71 -0.20 1.20
C ILE A 79 -2.22 -0.66 -0.18
N SER A 80 -3.33 -1.41 -0.25
CA SER A 80 -3.99 -1.82 -1.51
C SER A 80 -4.24 -0.64 -2.47
N LYS A 81 -4.51 0.55 -1.93
CA LYS A 81 -4.77 1.77 -2.69
C LYS A 81 -3.59 2.17 -3.58
N THR A 82 -2.35 1.87 -3.19
CA THR A 82 -1.16 2.20 -4.00
C THR A 82 -1.13 1.38 -5.28
N PHE A 83 -1.66 0.15 -5.25
CA PHE A 83 -1.82 -0.68 -6.44
C PHE A 83 -2.96 -0.17 -7.32
N THR A 84 -4.09 0.25 -6.74
CA THR A 84 -5.19 0.90 -7.48
C THR A 84 -4.70 2.16 -8.20
N ALA A 85 -3.92 3.00 -7.52
CA ALA A 85 -3.28 4.17 -8.12
C ALA A 85 -2.28 3.79 -9.23
N THR A 86 -1.48 2.74 -9.03
CA THR A 86 -0.54 2.24 -10.05
C THR A 86 -1.29 1.75 -11.30
N LEU A 87 -2.41 1.03 -11.13
CA LEU A 87 -3.24 0.58 -12.25
C LEU A 87 -3.82 1.77 -13.03
N ALA A 88 -4.33 2.78 -12.32
CA ALA A 88 -4.87 3.99 -12.94
C ALA A 88 -3.80 4.80 -13.69
N ALA A 89 -2.61 4.94 -13.10
CA ALA A 89 -1.47 5.59 -13.75
C ALA A 89 -1.03 4.84 -15.01
N ARG A 90 -0.96 3.50 -14.97
CA ARG A 90 -0.67 2.67 -16.15
C ARG A 90 -1.73 2.87 -17.23
N ALA A 91 -3.00 2.84 -16.87
CA ALA A 91 -4.11 3.08 -17.80
C ALA A 91 -4.04 4.47 -18.45
N GLN A 92 -3.56 5.49 -17.72
CA GLN A 92 -3.29 6.81 -18.29
C GLN A 92 -2.17 6.77 -19.34
N ILE A 93 -1.05 6.14 -19.02
CA ILE A 93 0.10 6.03 -19.95
C ILE A 93 -0.30 5.28 -21.22
N GLU A 94 -1.19 4.29 -21.10
CA GLU A 94 -1.78 3.54 -22.20
C GLU A 94 -2.93 4.29 -22.91
N SER A 95 -3.15 5.58 -22.61
CA SER A 95 -4.20 6.43 -23.19
C SER A 95 -5.62 5.91 -23.02
N ARG A 96 -5.89 5.09 -21.99
CA ARG A 96 -7.22 4.54 -21.67
C ARG A 96 -8.08 5.50 -20.88
N LEU A 97 -7.44 6.34 -20.07
CA LEU A 97 -8.06 7.40 -19.26
C LEU A 97 -7.10 8.59 -19.11
N SER A 98 -7.58 9.69 -18.53
CA SER A 98 -6.78 10.82 -18.06
C SER A 98 -7.10 11.06 -16.60
N LEU A 99 -6.07 11.13 -15.74
CA LEU A 99 -6.26 11.41 -14.32
C LEU A 99 -6.82 12.83 -14.07
N GLN A 100 -6.64 13.74 -15.03
CA GLN A 100 -7.20 15.10 -14.96
C GLN A 100 -8.64 15.20 -15.45
N ALA A 101 -9.16 14.16 -16.12
CA ALA A 101 -10.55 14.14 -16.56
C ALA A 101 -11.49 14.03 -15.35
N ARG A 102 -12.74 14.44 -15.55
CA ARG A 102 -13.77 14.35 -14.53
C ARG A 102 -14.31 12.94 -14.46
N SER A 103 -14.81 12.56 -13.29
CA SER A 103 -15.42 11.24 -13.08
C SER A 103 -16.61 11.01 -14.03
N ALA A 104 -17.41 12.04 -14.32
CA ALA A 104 -18.53 11.97 -15.25
C ALA A 104 -18.13 11.68 -16.71
N ASP A 105 -16.88 11.96 -17.10
CA ASP A 105 -16.39 11.67 -18.46
C ASP A 105 -16.26 10.14 -18.68
N TYR A 106 -16.21 9.35 -17.59
CA TYR A 106 -16.17 7.89 -17.62
C TYR A 106 -17.38 7.21 -16.95
N LEU A 107 -18.15 7.97 -16.17
CA LEU A 107 -19.38 7.56 -15.49
C LEU A 107 -20.51 8.53 -15.89
N PRO A 108 -21.04 8.47 -17.13
CA PRO A 108 -22.08 9.38 -17.58
C PRO A 108 -23.35 9.34 -16.71
N GLU A 109 -23.59 8.23 -16.00
CA GLU A 109 -24.69 8.10 -15.03
C GLU A 109 -24.54 8.98 -13.77
N LEU A 110 -23.39 9.64 -13.60
CA LEU A 110 -23.09 10.64 -12.57
C LEU A 110 -22.88 12.05 -13.17
N ALA A 111 -23.19 12.25 -14.46
CA ALA A 111 -23.11 13.59 -15.06
C ALA A 111 -24.05 14.58 -14.35
N GLY A 112 -23.57 15.81 -14.13
CA GLY A 112 -24.31 16.85 -13.43
C GLY A 112 -24.33 16.74 -11.90
N THR A 113 -23.76 15.68 -11.32
CA THR A 113 -23.65 15.54 -9.85
C THR A 113 -22.33 16.13 -9.35
N PRO A 114 -22.21 16.49 -8.06
CA PRO A 114 -20.94 16.93 -7.48
C PRO A 114 -19.83 15.89 -7.59
N PHE A 115 -20.14 14.61 -7.36
CA PHE A 115 -19.19 13.52 -7.56
C PHE A 115 -18.69 13.47 -9.01
N GLY A 116 -19.60 13.63 -9.98
CA GLY A 116 -19.27 13.63 -11.40
C GLY A 116 -18.26 14.71 -11.80
N GLN A 117 -18.15 15.81 -11.05
CA GLN A 117 -17.19 16.88 -11.31
C GLN A 117 -15.80 16.63 -10.71
N LEU A 118 -15.65 15.68 -9.78
CA LEU A 118 -14.35 15.33 -9.22
C LEU A 118 -13.44 14.78 -10.31
N SER A 119 -12.22 15.29 -10.38
CA SER A 119 -11.17 14.70 -11.22
C SER A 119 -10.73 13.36 -10.64
N LEU A 120 -10.13 12.50 -11.49
CA LEU A 120 -9.55 11.25 -11.02
C LEU A 120 -8.34 11.48 -10.08
N VAL A 121 -7.63 12.61 -10.24
CA VAL A 121 -6.64 13.09 -9.25
C VAL A 121 -7.31 13.35 -7.90
N ASN A 122 -8.50 13.97 -7.85
CA ASN A 122 -9.19 14.17 -6.57
C ASN A 122 -9.53 12.84 -5.88
N LEU A 123 -9.89 11.83 -6.66
CA LEU A 123 -10.14 10.49 -6.15
C LEU A 123 -8.87 9.84 -5.58
N ALA A 124 -7.75 9.98 -6.28
CA ALA A 124 -6.47 9.39 -5.90
C ALA A 124 -5.80 10.07 -4.69
N THR A 125 -6.00 11.37 -4.55
CA THR A 125 -5.35 12.24 -3.54
C THR A 125 -6.24 12.54 -2.35
N HIS A 126 -7.47 12.03 -2.36
CA HIS A 126 -8.47 12.30 -1.32
C HIS A 126 -8.86 13.79 -1.20
N SER A 127 -8.53 14.65 -2.17
CA SER A 127 -8.90 16.07 -2.20
C SER A 127 -10.35 16.28 -2.69
N ASN A 128 -11.26 15.45 -2.17
CA ASN A 128 -12.62 15.27 -2.66
C ASN A 128 -13.64 16.22 -2.02
N GLY A 129 -13.26 17.04 -1.03
CA GLY A 129 -14.18 18.00 -0.42
C GLY A 129 -15.07 17.45 0.69
N GLY A 130 -14.71 16.33 1.34
CA GLY A 130 -15.42 15.85 2.54
C GLY A 130 -16.17 14.54 2.38
N MET A 131 -15.67 13.61 1.56
CA MET A 131 -16.23 12.27 1.46
C MET A 131 -15.96 11.47 2.75
N PRO A 132 -16.91 10.66 3.25
CA PRO A 132 -16.70 9.86 4.45
C PRO A 132 -15.60 8.81 4.23
N LEU A 133 -14.96 8.41 5.35
CA LEU A 133 -13.90 7.39 5.36
C LEU A 133 -14.34 6.07 4.71
N GLN A 134 -15.56 5.63 5.02
CA GLN A 134 -16.16 4.38 4.55
C GLN A 134 -17.36 4.66 3.66
N VAL A 135 -17.71 3.68 2.83
CA VAL A 135 -19.05 3.62 2.24
C VAL A 135 -20.06 3.59 3.39
N PRO A 136 -21.11 4.45 3.39
CA PRO A 136 -22.11 4.46 4.44
C PRO A 136 -22.77 3.09 4.66
N ASP A 137 -23.12 2.81 5.91
CA ASP A 137 -23.85 1.59 6.28
C ASP A 137 -25.16 1.46 5.48
N GLY A 138 -25.54 0.22 5.15
CA GLY A 138 -26.74 -0.09 4.37
C GLY A 138 -26.55 -0.05 2.85
N ILE A 139 -25.40 0.41 2.35
CA ILE A 139 -25.01 0.27 0.94
C ILE A 139 -24.32 -1.09 0.75
N ALA A 140 -25.03 -2.04 0.17
CA ALA A 140 -24.60 -3.43 -0.01
C ALA A 140 -24.16 -3.76 -1.45
N ASP A 141 -24.53 -2.93 -2.42
CA ASP A 141 -24.24 -3.18 -3.84
C ASP A 141 -23.89 -1.92 -4.63
N GLN A 142 -23.49 -2.13 -5.90
CA GLN A 142 -23.12 -1.06 -6.80
C GLN A 142 -24.28 -0.12 -7.16
N ALA A 143 -25.51 -0.61 -7.25
CA ALA A 143 -26.66 0.22 -7.59
C ALA A 143 -26.94 1.23 -6.46
N GLN A 144 -26.89 0.76 -5.22
CA GLN A 144 -27.03 1.59 -4.02
C GLN A 144 -25.85 2.57 -3.87
N LEU A 145 -24.62 2.14 -4.16
CA LEU A 145 -23.45 3.01 -4.18
C LEU A 145 -23.64 4.17 -5.15
N PHE A 146 -24.04 3.89 -6.39
CA PHE A 146 -24.28 4.94 -7.38
C PHE A 146 -25.47 5.83 -7.01
N ALA A 147 -26.52 5.29 -6.40
CA ALA A 147 -27.63 6.10 -5.88
C ALA A 147 -27.16 7.09 -4.81
N TRP A 148 -26.31 6.64 -3.88
CA TRP A 148 -25.68 7.51 -2.88
C TRP A 148 -24.78 8.56 -3.52
N LEU A 149 -23.90 8.18 -4.46
CA LEU A 149 -22.99 9.11 -5.15
C LEU A 149 -23.73 10.19 -5.95
N ARG A 150 -24.93 9.91 -6.46
CA ARG A 150 -25.77 10.94 -7.12
C ARG A 150 -26.27 12.02 -6.16
N GLN A 151 -26.48 11.65 -4.90
CA GLN A 151 -27.01 12.54 -3.86
C GLN A 151 -25.92 13.18 -3.00
N TRP A 152 -24.72 12.59 -2.97
CA TRP A 152 -23.59 13.12 -2.21
C TRP A 152 -23.26 14.55 -2.64
N LYS A 153 -23.04 15.40 -1.63
CA LYS A 153 -22.61 16.78 -1.78
C LYS A 153 -21.34 16.97 -0.96
N PRO A 154 -20.32 17.65 -1.48
CA PRO A 154 -19.13 17.94 -0.72
C PRO A 154 -19.43 19.01 0.33
N GLU A 155 -18.80 18.89 1.49
CA GLU A 155 -18.86 19.87 2.58
C GLU A 155 -17.93 21.06 2.32
N HIS A 156 -16.87 20.83 1.54
CA HIS A 156 -15.86 21.81 1.15
C HIS A 156 -15.62 21.76 -0.36
N ALA A 157 -15.03 22.80 -0.94
CA ALA A 157 -14.64 22.73 -2.34
C ALA A 157 -13.64 21.57 -2.58
N PRO A 158 -13.78 20.79 -3.68
CA PRO A 158 -12.70 19.92 -4.13
C PRO A 158 -11.39 20.71 -4.34
N ASP A 159 -10.26 20.02 -4.31
CA ASP A 159 -8.90 20.61 -4.33
C ASP A 159 -8.49 21.42 -3.08
N THR A 160 -9.41 21.86 -2.23
CA THR A 160 -9.08 22.67 -1.04
C THR A 160 -9.13 21.87 0.27
N TRP A 161 -9.76 20.69 0.25
CA TRP A 161 -9.96 19.88 1.45
C TRP A 161 -9.68 18.40 1.18
N ARG A 162 -8.79 17.82 1.98
CA ARG A 162 -8.50 16.39 1.98
C ARG A 162 -9.37 15.68 3.00
N ALA A 163 -10.14 14.71 2.54
CA ALA A 163 -10.85 13.75 3.38
C ALA A 163 -10.51 12.32 2.93
N TYR A 164 -9.71 11.63 3.74
CA TYR A 164 -9.23 10.28 3.43
C TYR A 164 -10.41 9.31 3.36
N ALA A 165 -10.66 8.75 2.17
CA ALA A 165 -11.93 8.08 1.88
C ALA A 165 -11.73 6.84 0.99
N ASN A 166 -12.16 5.69 1.49
CA ASN A 166 -12.27 4.45 0.74
C ASN A 166 -13.18 4.59 -0.50
N PRO A 167 -14.39 5.18 -0.42
CA PRO A 167 -15.22 5.35 -1.62
C PRO A 167 -14.56 6.24 -2.69
N SER A 168 -13.70 7.18 -2.30
CA SER A 168 -13.02 8.08 -3.23
C SER A 168 -12.06 7.31 -4.14
N ILE A 169 -11.03 6.69 -3.56
CA ILE A 169 -10.07 5.87 -4.31
C ILE A 169 -10.70 4.57 -4.86
N GLY A 170 -11.70 4.02 -4.19
CA GLY A 170 -12.42 2.84 -4.68
C GLY A 170 -13.09 3.12 -6.03
N MET A 171 -13.73 4.27 -6.18
CA MET A 171 -14.30 4.68 -7.46
C MET A 171 -13.25 4.97 -8.55
N LEU A 172 -12.02 5.36 -8.19
CA LEU A 172 -10.92 5.40 -9.18
C LEU A 172 -10.64 4.02 -9.76
N GLY A 173 -10.65 2.97 -8.92
CA GLY A 173 -10.49 1.58 -9.35
C GLY A 173 -11.63 1.13 -10.26
N VAL A 174 -12.90 1.44 -9.90
CA VAL A 174 -14.08 1.16 -10.74
C VAL A 174 -13.98 1.83 -12.11
N ILE A 175 -13.62 3.13 -12.15
CA ILE A 175 -13.44 3.88 -13.39
C ILE A 175 -12.33 3.25 -14.23
N THR A 176 -11.21 2.91 -13.60
CA THR A 176 -10.04 2.34 -14.30
C THR A 176 -10.38 0.99 -14.90
N ALA A 177 -11.03 0.09 -14.16
CA ALA A 177 -11.51 -1.20 -14.65
C ALA A 177 -12.46 -1.04 -15.85
N ARG A 178 -13.42 -0.10 -15.76
CA ARG A 178 -14.34 0.22 -16.86
C ARG A 178 -13.59 0.68 -18.11
N ARG A 179 -12.54 1.48 -17.96
CA ARG A 179 -11.71 1.98 -19.08
C ARG A 179 -10.75 0.95 -19.66
N LEU A 180 -10.38 -0.06 -18.88
CA LEU A 180 -9.64 -1.22 -19.34
C LEU A 180 -10.56 -2.28 -19.97
N GLY A 181 -11.87 -2.19 -19.77
CA GLY A 181 -12.85 -3.14 -20.32
C GLY A 181 -12.80 -4.52 -19.66
N THR A 182 -12.32 -4.60 -18.41
CA THR A 182 -12.18 -5.86 -17.66
C THR A 182 -12.51 -5.63 -16.18
N PRO A 183 -13.03 -6.63 -15.43
CA PRO A 183 -13.24 -6.50 -13.99
C PRO A 183 -11.96 -6.07 -13.26
N PHE A 184 -12.10 -5.28 -12.19
CA PHE A 184 -10.96 -4.76 -11.42
C PHE A 184 -10.05 -5.88 -10.92
N VAL A 185 -10.64 -6.95 -10.38
CA VAL A 185 -9.89 -8.14 -9.91
C VAL A 185 -9.02 -8.73 -11.03
N ASN A 186 -9.54 -8.83 -12.26
CA ASN A 186 -8.81 -9.37 -13.39
C ASN A 186 -7.70 -8.41 -13.85
N ALA A 187 -7.99 -7.10 -13.94
CA ALA A 187 -6.96 -6.09 -14.25
C ALA A 187 -5.78 -6.17 -13.27
N MET A 188 -6.08 -6.42 -12.00
CA MET A 188 -5.07 -6.60 -10.95
C MET A 188 -4.33 -7.94 -11.10
N GLN A 189 -5.05 -9.07 -10.99
CA GLN A 189 -4.43 -10.39 -10.89
C GLN A 189 -3.84 -10.92 -12.20
N GLU A 190 -4.36 -10.51 -13.36
CA GLU A 190 -3.91 -11.02 -14.66
C GLU A 190 -2.98 -10.06 -15.39
N GLN A 191 -2.92 -8.78 -14.97
CA GLN A 191 -2.13 -7.77 -15.68
C GLN A 191 -1.15 -7.03 -14.78
N LEU A 192 -1.62 -6.35 -13.73
CA LEU A 192 -0.74 -5.53 -12.89
C LEU A 192 0.24 -6.38 -12.09
N LEU A 193 -0.27 -7.35 -11.31
CA LEU A 193 0.55 -8.16 -10.42
C LEU A 193 1.57 -9.03 -11.17
N PRO A 194 1.20 -9.73 -12.28
CA PRO A 194 2.18 -10.42 -13.10
C PRO A 194 3.21 -9.48 -13.73
N GLY A 195 2.79 -8.29 -14.19
CA GLY A 195 3.70 -7.27 -14.73
C GLY A 195 4.73 -6.76 -13.72
N LEU A 196 4.36 -6.71 -12.44
CA LEU A 196 5.26 -6.40 -11.32
C LEU A 196 6.07 -7.63 -10.87
N GLY A 197 5.73 -8.83 -11.32
CA GLY A 197 6.31 -10.10 -10.90
C GLY A 197 5.97 -10.46 -9.45
N LEU A 198 4.76 -10.15 -9.01
CA LEU A 198 4.24 -10.40 -7.66
C LEU A 198 3.43 -11.70 -7.66
N ALA A 199 4.06 -12.80 -7.23
CA ALA A 199 3.48 -14.15 -7.31
C ALA A 199 2.69 -14.58 -6.06
N HIS A 200 2.88 -13.86 -4.95
CA HIS A 200 2.24 -14.06 -3.65
C HIS A 200 1.46 -12.81 -3.23
N THR A 201 0.76 -12.22 -4.18
CA THR A 201 -0.10 -11.04 -3.98
C THR A 201 -1.44 -11.27 -4.65
N PHE A 202 -2.53 -11.05 -3.91
CA PHE A 202 -3.88 -11.43 -4.36
C PHE A 202 -4.93 -10.45 -3.85
N ILE A 203 -5.98 -10.23 -4.63
CA ILE A 203 -7.25 -9.73 -4.08
C ILE A 203 -8.05 -10.91 -3.54
N GLN A 204 -8.13 -11.99 -4.29
CA GLN A 204 -8.76 -13.24 -3.86
C GLN A 204 -7.69 -14.31 -3.74
N VAL A 205 -7.40 -14.74 -2.50
CA VAL A 205 -6.38 -15.76 -2.25
C VAL A 205 -6.85 -17.09 -2.86
N PRO A 206 -6.15 -17.65 -3.86
CA PRO A 206 -6.57 -18.88 -4.51
C PRO A 206 -6.43 -20.07 -3.56
N ALA A 207 -7.20 -21.13 -3.79
CA ALA A 207 -7.28 -22.30 -2.91
C ALA A 207 -5.89 -22.90 -2.58
N GLN A 208 -4.98 -22.95 -3.56
CA GLN A 208 -3.63 -23.49 -3.40
C GLN A 208 -2.74 -22.63 -2.48
N GLN A 209 -3.08 -21.36 -2.28
CA GLN A 209 -2.35 -20.40 -1.45
C GLN A 209 -3.03 -20.15 -0.10
N GLN A 210 -4.19 -20.75 0.17
CA GLN A 210 -4.92 -20.55 1.43
C GLN A 210 -4.13 -20.98 2.66
N ALA A 211 -3.27 -21.99 2.52
CA ALA A 211 -2.36 -22.43 3.58
C ALA A 211 -1.31 -21.38 3.95
N LEU A 212 -1.05 -20.38 3.11
CA LEU A 212 -0.15 -19.26 3.43
C LEU A 212 -0.90 -18.07 4.03
N TYR A 213 -2.24 -18.05 3.98
CA TYR A 213 -3.01 -16.93 4.47
C TYR A 213 -3.05 -16.92 5.99
N ALA A 214 -2.42 -15.92 6.61
CA ALA A 214 -2.48 -15.76 8.06
C ALA A 214 -3.92 -15.55 8.54
N TRP A 215 -4.17 -15.93 9.79
CA TRP A 215 -5.30 -15.41 10.55
C TRP A 215 -4.88 -14.09 11.17
N GLY A 216 -5.72 -13.07 11.04
CA GLY A 216 -5.60 -11.83 11.82
C GLY A 216 -6.20 -12.02 13.20
N TYR A 217 -5.81 -11.18 14.15
CA TYR A 217 -6.36 -11.20 15.49
C TYR A 217 -6.92 -9.82 15.83
N ASP A 218 -8.22 -9.76 16.14
CA ASP A 218 -8.89 -8.50 16.46
C ASP A 218 -8.49 -7.96 17.85
N ARG A 219 -9.09 -6.84 18.29
CA ARG A 219 -8.79 -6.25 19.61
C ARG A 219 -9.07 -7.18 20.80
N ASN A 220 -9.98 -8.14 20.64
CA ASN A 220 -10.34 -9.14 21.64
C ASN A 220 -9.52 -10.44 21.49
N ASP A 221 -8.52 -10.42 20.61
CA ASP A 221 -7.69 -11.58 20.26
C ASP A 221 -8.44 -12.72 19.57
N ALA A 222 -9.60 -12.43 18.98
CA ALA A 222 -10.36 -13.39 18.19
C ALA A 222 -9.80 -13.50 16.76
N PRO A 223 -9.72 -14.71 16.18
CA PRO A 223 -9.27 -14.89 14.80
C PRO A 223 -10.26 -14.24 13.83
N VAL A 224 -9.75 -13.43 12.91
CA VAL A 224 -10.54 -12.68 11.94
C VAL A 224 -9.79 -12.58 10.61
N ARG A 225 -10.56 -12.54 9.53
CA ARG A 225 -10.14 -12.10 8.20
C ARG A 225 -11.15 -11.08 7.68
N VAL A 226 -10.73 -10.22 6.76
CA VAL A 226 -11.58 -9.21 6.15
C VAL A 226 -12.82 -9.85 5.52
N ASN A 227 -13.99 -9.34 5.88
CA ASN A 227 -15.23 -9.60 5.17
C ASN A 227 -15.39 -8.48 4.12
N PRO A 228 -15.39 -8.79 2.82
CA PRO A 228 -15.38 -7.75 1.79
C PRO A 228 -16.73 -7.02 1.73
N GLY A 229 -16.67 -5.68 1.88
CA GLY A 229 -17.77 -4.77 1.59
C GLY A 229 -17.68 -4.19 0.18
N VAL A 230 -18.60 -3.28 -0.15
CA VAL A 230 -18.57 -2.52 -1.40
C VAL A 230 -17.25 -1.75 -1.52
N LEU A 231 -16.59 -1.85 -2.68
CA LEU A 231 -15.26 -1.27 -2.98
C LEU A 231 -14.09 -1.85 -2.15
N ALA A 232 -14.26 -3.01 -1.51
CA ALA A 232 -13.18 -3.62 -0.75
C ALA A 232 -11.97 -3.93 -1.64
N ASP A 233 -12.19 -4.51 -2.82
CA ASP A 233 -11.13 -4.92 -3.74
C ASP A 233 -10.23 -3.73 -4.13
N GLU A 234 -10.84 -2.58 -4.44
CA GLU A 234 -10.15 -1.36 -4.85
C GLU A 234 -9.49 -0.60 -3.70
N ALA A 235 -10.05 -0.67 -2.49
CA ALA A 235 -9.63 0.20 -1.38
C ALA A 235 -8.78 -0.50 -0.32
N TYR A 236 -8.99 -1.77 -0.02
CA TYR A 236 -8.31 -2.46 1.10
C TYR A 236 -8.24 -3.99 1.00
N GLY A 237 -8.59 -4.57 -0.15
CA GLY A 237 -8.81 -6.00 -0.32
C GLY A 237 -7.56 -6.82 -0.61
N MET A 238 -6.38 -6.22 -0.76
CA MET A 238 -5.19 -6.98 -1.14
C MET A 238 -4.57 -7.74 0.04
N LYS A 239 -4.09 -8.94 -0.26
CA LYS A 239 -3.25 -9.78 0.59
C LYS A 239 -1.90 -9.95 -0.10
N SER A 240 -0.80 -9.86 0.64
CA SER A 240 0.52 -10.07 0.08
C SER A 240 1.51 -10.60 1.12
N SER A 241 2.62 -11.14 0.63
CA SER A 241 3.74 -11.57 1.45
C SER A 241 4.78 -10.47 1.61
N SER A 242 5.67 -10.60 2.62
CA SER A 242 6.75 -9.64 2.78
C SER A 242 7.77 -9.72 1.63
N ARG A 243 7.93 -10.89 0.99
CA ARG A 243 8.75 -11.05 -0.22
C ARG A 243 8.22 -10.20 -1.37
N ASP A 244 6.94 -10.32 -1.67
CA ASP A 244 6.31 -9.59 -2.76
C ASP A 244 6.24 -8.09 -2.48
N MET A 245 5.88 -7.70 -1.26
CA MET A 245 5.87 -6.29 -0.88
C MET A 245 7.26 -5.67 -0.92
N LEU A 246 8.33 -6.39 -0.57
CA LEU A 246 9.69 -5.89 -0.73
C LEU A 246 10.04 -5.71 -2.21
N ARG A 247 9.65 -6.66 -3.06
CA ARG A 247 9.80 -6.52 -4.52
C ARG A 247 9.03 -5.31 -5.05
N TYR A 248 7.81 -5.04 -4.55
CA TYR A 248 7.04 -3.85 -4.92
C TYR A 248 7.73 -2.55 -4.49
N VAL A 249 8.36 -2.52 -3.31
CA VAL A 249 9.21 -1.41 -2.87
C VAL A 249 10.44 -1.25 -3.78
N GLU A 250 11.12 -2.34 -4.10
CA GLU A 250 12.28 -2.33 -5.01
C GLU A 250 11.91 -1.87 -6.43
N ALA A 251 10.69 -2.16 -6.89
CA ALA A 251 10.16 -1.63 -8.13
C ALA A 251 10.04 -0.10 -8.10
N HIS A 252 9.55 0.48 -7.00
CA HIS A 252 9.54 1.95 -6.79
C HIS A 252 10.94 2.55 -6.68
N LEU A 253 11.92 1.79 -6.18
CA LEU A 253 13.33 2.18 -6.11
C LEU A 253 14.07 2.03 -7.45
N GLY A 254 13.41 1.51 -8.50
CA GLY A 254 14.02 1.29 -9.81
C GLY A 254 14.95 0.08 -9.88
N ARG A 255 14.84 -0.86 -8.94
CA ARG A 255 15.68 -2.06 -8.82
C ARG A 255 15.11 -3.29 -9.53
N VAL A 256 13.85 -3.24 -9.92
CA VAL A 256 13.19 -4.30 -10.68
C VAL A 256 13.14 -3.90 -12.15
N GLN A 257 13.55 -4.81 -13.04
CA GLN A 257 13.36 -4.63 -14.47
C GLN A 257 11.86 -4.76 -14.80
N LEU A 258 11.26 -3.69 -15.30
CA LEU A 258 9.85 -3.61 -15.66
C LEU A 258 9.67 -3.13 -17.10
N ALA A 259 8.52 -3.43 -17.69
CA ALA A 259 8.11 -2.80 -18.94
C ALA A 259 7.95 -1.28 -18.75
N ALA A 260 8.29 -0.50 -19.79
CA ALA A 260 8.34 0.96 -19.71
C ALA A 260 7.03 1.61 -19.18
N PRO A 261 5.82 1.20 -19.62
CA PRO A 261 4.57 1.78 -19.10
C PRO A 261 4.39 1.55 -17.60
N LEU A 262 4.79 0.39 -17.08
CA LEU A 262 4.65 0.06 -15.67
C LEU A 262 5.70 0.76 -14.81
N LYS A 263 6.94 0.89 -15.31
CA LYS A 263 7.97 1.71 -14.66
C LYS A 263 7.51 3.16 -14.52
N GLN A 264 7.04 3.75 -15.62
CA GLN A 264 6.52 5.13 -15.62
C GLN A 264 5.29 5.27 -14.71
N ALA A 265 4.41 4.27 -14.67
CA ALA A 265 3.24 4.31 -13.77
C ALA A 265 3.64 4.39 -12.29
N LEU A 266 4.63 3.60 -11.86
CA LEU A 266 5.15 3.66 -10.50
C LEU A 266 5.76 5.03 -10.18
N GLU A 267 6.56 5.58 -11.10
CA GLU A 267 7.12 6.93 -10.97
C GLU A 267 6.01 7.99 -10.87
N ASP A 268 5.00 7.93 -11.73
CA ASP A 268 3.86 8.87 -11.76
C ASP A 268 3.01 8.81 -10.50
N THR A 269 2.97 7.67 -9.79
CA THR A 269 2.29 7.58 -8.49
C THR A 269 2.94 8.42 -7.40
N ARG A 270 4.19 8.84 -7.59
CA ARG A 270 4.98 9.66 -6.65
C ARG A 270 5.05 11.14 -7.04
N ARG A 271 4.15 11.60 -7.91
CA ARG A 271 3.99 13.03 -8.19
C ARG A 271 3.18 13.69 -7.09
N GLY A 272 3.68 14.78 -6.53
CA GLY A 272 3.03 15.49 -5.42
C GLY A 272 2.01 16.51 -5.89
N TYR A 273 0.78 16.44 -5.37
CA TYR A 273 -0.34 17.28 -5.79
C TYR A 273 -0.78 18.29 -4.73
N TYR A 274 -0.71 17.92 -3.45
CA TYR A 274 -1.16 18.79 -2.36
C TYR A 274 -0.25 18.69 -1.14
N LYS A 275 -0.18 19.73 -0.32
CA LYS A 275 0.45 19.70 1.00
C LYS A 275 -0.59 19.77 2.13
N ARG A 276 -0.37 18.96 3.17
CA ARG A 276 -1.01 19.08 4.50
C ARG A 276 0.09 19.07 5.56
N GLY A 277 0.41 20.23 6.12
CA GLY A 277 1.56 20.36 7.01
C GLY A 277 2.85 19.91 6.30
N ALA A 278 3.60 19.01 6.91
CA ALA A 278 4.83 18.45 6.34
C ALA A 278 4.58 17.37 5.26
N MET A 279 3.38 16.79 5.21
CA MET A 279 3.05 15.73 4.26
C MET A 279 2.72 16.33 2.89
N THR A 280 3.37 15.80 1.85
CA THR A 280 2.97 15.99 0.46
C THR A 280 2.19 14.76 0.00
N GLN A 281 0.97 14.97 -0.48
CA GLN A 281 0.07 13.94 -0.98
C GLN A 281 0.36 13.69 -2.45
N ASP A 282 0.78 12.46 -2.76
CA ASP A 282 0.93 11.98 -4.13
C ASP A 282 -0.33 11.18 -4.54
N LEU A 283 -0.26 10.30 -5.55
CA LEU A 283 -1.34 9.36 -5.81
C LEU A 283 -1.31 8.27 -4.73
N VAL A 284 -2.09 8.47 -3.68
CA VAL A 284 -2.18 7.64 -2.46
C VAL A 284 -0.93 7.65 -1.58
N TRP A 285 0.28 7.57 -2.16
CA TRP A 285 1.52 7.70 -1.41
C TRP A 285 1.58 9.04 -0.68
N GLU A 286 2.17 9.02 0.51
CA GLU A 286 2.42 10.20 1.32
C GLU A 286 3.93 10.35 1.46
N GLN A 287 4.45 11.53 1.11
CA GLN A 287 5.89 11.79 1.15
C GLN A 287 6.24 12.97 2.04
N TYR A 288 7.43 12.90 2.64
CA TYR A 288 7.98 13.89 3.56
C TYR A 288 9.43 14.16 3.14
N ASP A 289 9.87 15.41 3.19
CA ASP A 289 11.27 15.76 2.90
C ASP A 289 12.22 14.97 3.81
N TYR A 290 13.35 14.48 3.27
CA TYR A 290 14.33 13.67 4.00
C TYR A 290 15.74 14.29 3.91
N PRO A 291 16.50 14.42 5.02
CA PRO A 291 16.20 13.92 6.38
C PRO A 291 15.13 14.74 7.12
N LEU A 292 14.45 14.10 8.07
CA LEU A 292 13.41 14.68 8.93
C LEU A 292 13.50 14.16 10.36
N ALA A 293 12.76 14.78 11.27
CA ALA A 293 12.58 14.25 12.61
C ALA A 293 11.52 13.14 12.63
N LEU A 294 11.72 12.11 13.47
CA LEU A 294 10.74 11.05 13.71
C LEU A 294 9.36 11.62 14.07
N GLN A 295 9.30 12.71 14.84
CA GLN A 295 8.04 13.34 15.24
C GLN A 295 7.20 13.78 14.02
N THR A 296 7.84 14.29 12.97
CA THR A 296 7.15 14.66 11.72
C THR A 296 6.43 13.47 11.08
N LEU A 297 7.06 12.29 11.10
CA LEU A 297 6.43 11.06 10.59
C LEU A 297 5.32 10.56 11.50
N LEU A 298 5.50 10.65 12.83
CA LEU A 298 4.48 10.26 13.79
C LEU A 298 3.23 11.12 13.65
N ASP A 299 3.39 12.44 13.56
CA ASP A 299 2.29 13.37 13.40
C ASP A 299 1.54 13.09 12.08
N GLY A 300 2.27 12.94 10.97
CA GLY A 300 1.66 12.71 9.66
C GLY A 300 0.96 11.35 9.50
N ASN A 301 1.27 10.36 10.35
CA ASN A 301 0.69 9.02 10.32
C ASN A 301 -0.25 8.71 11.51
N ASP A 302 -0.52 9.71 12.35
CA ASP A 302 -1.53 9.65 13.40
C ASP A 302 -2.89 9.27 12.77
N ASN A 303 -3.69 8.46 13.47
CA ASN A 303 -5.02 8.10 12.98
C ASN A 303 -5.91 9.33 12.73
N ARG A 304 -5.70 10.43 13.46
CA ARG A 304 -6.38 11.72 13.20
C ARG A 304 -6.10 12.26 11.80
N TYR A 305 -4.92 12.02 11.22
CA TYR A 305 -4.65 12.41 9.83
C TYR A 305 -5.53 11.66 8.81
N ALA A 306 -6.02 10.47 9.16
CA ALA A 306 -6.96 9.72 8.33
C ALA A 306 -8.43 10.01 8.71
N LEU A 307 -8.73 10.22 10.00
CA LEU A 307 -10.09 10.40 10.51
C LEU A 307 -10.61 11.83 10.36
N GLU A 308 -9.73 12.81 10.48
CA GLU A 308 -10.07 14.23 10.40
C GLU A 308 -9.68 14.76 9.03
N GLY A 309 -10.68 15.25 8.30
CA GLY A 309 -10.44 16.04 7.10
C GLY A 309 -9.71 17.33 7.43
N ALA A 310 -8.96 17.87 6.48
CA ALA A 310 -8.24 19.13 6.66
C ALA A 310 -8.06 19.89 5.36
N GLU A 311 -7.81 21.19 5.50
CA GLU A 311 -7.37 22.03 4.40
C GLU A 311 -6.08 21.49 3.81
N VAL A 312 -5.97 21.63 2.48
CA VAL A 312 -4.75 21.33 1.75
C VAL A 312 -4.42 22.44 0.78
N SER A 313 -3.12 22.64 0.57
CA SER A 313 -2.61 23.59 -0.42
C SER A 313 -2.21 22.84 -1.70
N GLY A 314 -2.79 23.22 -2.84
CA GLY A 314 -2.46 22.62 -4.13
C GLY A 314 -1.06 23.01 -4.63
N ILE A 315 -0.39 22.05 -5.27
CA ILE A 315 0.91 22.22 -5.94
C ILE A 315 0.66 22.26 -7.45
N ARG A 316 0.87 23.42 -8.08
CA ARG A 316 0.65 23.61 -9.52
C ARG A 316 1.87 24.25 -10.20
N PRO A 317 2.46 23.60 -11.23
CA PRO A 317 2.18 22.24 -11.69
C PRO A 317 2.50 21.18 -10.60
N PRO A 318 1.93 19.96 -10.66
CA PRO A 318 2.24 18.91 -9.70
C PRO A 318 3.74 18.63 -9.63
N LEU A 319 4.25 18.46 -8.41
CA LEU A 319 5.65 18.16 -8.14
C LEU A 319 6.06 16.88 -8.86
N ALA A 320 7.19 16.91 -9.55
CA ALA A 320 7.78 15.70 -10.15
C ALA A 320 8.17 14.68 -9.05
N PRO A 321 8.36 13.39 -9.38
CA PRO A 321 8.79 12.40 -8.40
C PRO A 321 10.10 12.81 -7.72
N GLN A 322 10.08 12.90 -6.40
CA GLN A 322 11.24 13.31 -5.61
C GLN A 322 12.10 12.09 -5.22
N SER A 323 13.38 12.31 -4.93
CA SER A 323 14.30 11.28 -4.43
C SER A 323 14.69 11.47 -2.97
N LYS A 324 14.80 12.72 -2.51
CA LYS A 324 15.13 13.13 -1.14
C LYS A 324 13.90 13.17 -0.23
N VAL A 325 13.16 12.07 -0.22
CA VAL A 325 11.89 11.98 0.50
C VAL A 325 11.73 10.63 1.17
N TRP A 326 11.09 10.63 2.35
CA TRP A 326 10.50 9.45 2.95
C TRP A 326 9.12 9.26 2.36
N VAL A 327 8.94 8.23 1.53
CA VAL A 327 7.64 7.85 0.97
C VAL A 327 7.07 6.73 1.81
N ASN A 328 5.82 6.82 2.25
CA ASN A 328 5.21 5.79 3.07
C ASN A 328 3.72 5.53 2.80
N LYS A 329 3.25 4.40 3.34
CA LYS A 329 1.82 4.12 3.48
C LYS A 329 1.54 3.18 4.65
N THR A 330 0.57 3.55 5.46
CA THR A 330 -0.07 2.68 6.47
C THR A 330 -1.24 1.89 5.87
N GLY A 331 -1.46 0.67 6.38
CA GLY A 331 -2.58 -0.18 6.01
C GLY A 331 -3.11 -0.99 7.18
N ALA A 332 -4.43 -1.07 7.37
CA ALA A 332 -5.01 -1.84 8.45
C ALA A 332 -6.34 -2.47 8.03
N THR A 333 -6.65 -3.60 8.67
CA THR A 333 -7.99 -4.21 8.71
C THR A 333 -8.30 -4.52 10.18
N ASN A 334 -9.39 -5.25 10.46
CA ASN A 334 -9.75 -5.58 11.86
C ASN A 334 -8.68 -6.43 12.55
N GLY A 335 -8.00 -7.31 11.80
CA GLY A 335 -7.02 -8.25 12.34
C GLY A 335 -5.58 -8.02 11.90
N PHE A 336 -5.30 -7.01 11.08
CA PHE A 336 -3.98 -6.82 10.48
C PHE A 336 -3.50 -5.37 10.55
N GLY A 337 -2.19 -5.22 10.65
CA GLY A 337 -1.50 -3.95 10.66
C GLY A 337 -0.26 -4.02 9.78
N ALA A 338 -0.20 -3.13 8.78
CA ALA A 338 0.85 -3.07 7.80
C ALA A 338 1.42 -1.65 7.66
N TYR A 339 2.68 -1.58 7.27
CA TYR A 339 3.39 -0.35 6.97
C TYR A 339 4.47 -0.59 5.92
N VAL A 340 4.59 0.32 4.96
CA VAL A 340 5.64 0.32 3.95
C VAL A 340 6.26 1.70 3.89
N ALA A 341 7.58 1.76 3.81
CA ALA A 341 8.31 3.01 3.59
C ALA A 341 9.57 2.80 2.75
N PHE A 342 9.99 3.83 2.03
CA PHE A 342 11.23 3.82 1.28
C PHE A 342 11.78 5.24 1.04
N VAL A 343 13.09 5.34 0.86
CA VAL A 343 13.80 6.58 0.54
C VAL A 343 14.56 6.38 -0.77
N PRO A 344 14.07 6.92 -1.90
CA PRO A 344 14.65 6.64 -3.21
C PRO A 344 16.13 7.04 -3.34
N GLU A 345 16.55 8.19 -2.81
CA GLU A 345 17.95 8.62 -2.84
C GLU A 345 18.87 7.63 -2.10
N GLN A 346 18.43 7.10 -0.96
CA GLN A 346 19.22 6.14 -0.19
C GLN A 346 19.14 4.71 -0.73
N GLN A 347 18.26 4.45 -1.70
CA GLN A 347 18.02 3.09 -2.21
C GLN A 347 17.68 2.10 -1.09
N ARG A 348 16.86 2.55 -0.14
CA ARG A 348 16.44 1.81 1.05
C ARG A 348 14.94 1.72 1.15
N GLY A 349 14.46 0.61 1.72
CA GLY A 349 13.05 0.41 1.98
C GLY A 349 12.78 -0.64 3.03
N VAL A 350 11.62 -0.54 3.66
CA VAL A 350 11.15 -1.44 4.72
C VAL A 350 9.67 -1.75 4.53
N VAL A 351 9.33 -3.00 4.79
CA VAL A 351 7.97 -3.54 4.82
C VAL A 351 7.75 -4.18 6.18
N LEU A 352 6.66 -3.83 6.85
CA LEU A 352 6.22 -4.41 8.11
C LEU A 352 4.80 -4.97 7.93
N LEU A 353 4.60 -6.27 8.11
CA LEU A 353 3.30 -6.93 8.02
C LEU A 353 3.02 -7.71 9.29
N ALA A 354 1.94 -7.37 10.00
CA ALA A 354 1.54 -8.02 11.24
C ALA A 354 0.11 -8.51 11.18
N ASN A 355 -0.17 -9.65 11.80
CA ASN A 355 -1.52 -10.20 11.97
C ASN A 355 -2.20 -9.70 13.27
N LYS A 356 -1.99 -8.42 13.56
CA LYS A 356 -2.69 -7.66 14.60
C LYS A 356 -2.81 -6.21 14.12
N ASN A 357 -3.96 -5.58 14.29
CA ASN A 357 -4.07 -4.14 14.07
C ASN A 357 -3.51 -3.38 15.29
N TYR A 358 -2.22 -3.04 15.24
CA TYR A 358 -1.51 -2.28 16.28
C TYR A 358 -1.28 -0.81 15.88
N PRO A 359 -1.03 0.13 16.81
CA PRO A 359 -1.02 1.57 16.52
C PRO A 359 -0.03 1.97 15.41
N ASN A 360 -0.42 2.90 14.52
CA ASN A 360 0.44 3.40 13.45
C ASN A 360 1.78 3.96 13.96
N ALA A 361 1.76 4.65 15.11
CA ALA A 361 2.96 5.20 15.74
C ALA A 361 4.04 4.13 15.99
N GLU A 362 3.65 2.93 16.43
CA GLU A 362 4.59 1.83 16.67
C GLU A 362 5.14 1.24 15.36
N ARG A 363 4.34 1.23 14.29
CA ARG A 363 4.80 0.84 12.95
C ARG A 363 5.87 1.81 12.44
N VAL A 364 5.60 3.10 12.57
CA VAL A 364 6.50 4.18 12.15
C VAL A 364 7.79 4.15 12.97
N LYS A 365 7.72 4.00 14.31
CA LYS A 365 8.90 3.86 15.17
C LYS A 365 9.76 2.65 14.78
N LEU A 366 9.15 1.49 14.51
CA LEU A 366 9.89 0.31 14.11
C LEU A 366 10.59 0.49 12.75
N ALA A 367 9.89 1.05 11.77
CA ALA A 367 10.47 1.37 10.47
C ALA A 367 11.58 2.41 10.55
N TRP A 368 11.39 3.45 11.36
CA TRP A 368 12.41 4.46 11.63
C TRP A 368 13.65 3.86 12.27
N ARG A 369 13.46 3.00 13.29
CA ARG A 369 14.55 2.30 13.96
C ARG A 369 15.36 1.44 13.00
N VAL A 370 14.72 0.78 12.04
CA VAL A 370 15.41 0.05 10.97
C VAL A 370 16.32 0.99 10.17
N PHE A 371 15.85 2.16 9.77
CA PHE A 371 16.66 3.14 9.03
C PHE A 371 17.83 3.69 9.85
N GLU A 372 17.62 4.03 11.13
CA GLU A 372 18.71 4.46 12.03
C GLU A 372 19.83 3.42 12.12
N LEU A 373 19.44 2.14 12.24
CA LEU A 373 20.39 1.05 12.33
C LEU A 373 21.17 0.86 11.01
N LEU A 374 20.54 1.08 9.85
CA LEU A 374 21.21 1.06 8.55
C LEU A 374 22.14 2.27 8.35
N ASP A 375 21.85 3.41 8.96
CA ASP A 375 22.73 4.59 8.90
C ASP A 375 23.98 4.42 9.77
N GLY A 376 23.87 3.75 10.92
CA GLY A 376 25.00 3.43 11.81
C GLY A 376 25.99 2.38 11.29
N GLN A 377 25.78 1.84 10.08
CA GLN A 377 26.67 0.91 9.39
C GLN A 377 27.69 1.60 8.45
N LYS A 378 27.59 2.93 8.31
CA LYS A 378 28.58 3.77 7.61
C LYS A 378 29.67 4.19 8.57
#